data_AF-A0A970YVI6-F1
#
_entry.id   AF-A0A970YVI6-F1
#
_cell.length_a   1.000
_cell.length_b   1.000
_cell.length_c   1.000
_cell.angle_alpha   90.00
_cell.angle_beta   90.00
_cell.angle_gamma   90.00
#
_symmetry.space_group_name_H-M   'P 1'
#
loop_
_entity.id
_entity.type
_entity.pdbx_description
1 polymer ?
#
loop_
_entity_poly.entity_id
_entity_poly.type
_entity_poly.pdbx_seq_one_letter_code
_entity_poly.pdbx_strand_id
1 'polypeptide(L)' 'MESNYNIEILILNTLFVEMSEALINKPASQDYEANRIYIDNTYKLISKWVKGVSQVKQQLKEREPSTVLTADNRPA' A
#
# COMPACT_ATOMS: atom_id res chain seq x y z
N MET A 1 3.43 23.81 9.05
CA MET A 1 4.43 22.76 8.79
C MET A 1 4.07 22.12 7.47
N GLU A 2 4.99 22.11 6.52
CA GLU A 2 4.80 21.40 5.26
C GLU A 2 4.97 19.89 5.55
N SER A 3 3.94 19.10 5.25
CA SER A 3 3.97 17.66 5.54
C SER A 3 4.91 16.96 4.57
N ASN A 4 5.97 16.32 5.09
CA ASN A 4 6.90 15.55 4.28
C ASN A 4 6.36 14.12 4.08
N TYR A 5 5.96 13.78 2.85
CA TYR A 5 5.39 12.47 2.48
C TYR A 5 6.36 11.57 1.70
N ASN A 6 7.67 11.88 1.72
CA ASN A 6 8.63 11.18 0.86
C ASN A 6 8.71 9.67 1.12
N ILE A 7 8.47 9.23 2.36
CA ILE A 7 8.47 7.81 2.74
C ILE A 7 7.26 7.11 2.13
N GLU A 8 6.07 7.69 2.29
CA GLU A 8 4.82 7.16 1.74
C GLU A 8 4.88 7.09 0.21
N ILE A 9 5.38 8.15 -0.42
CA ILE A 9 5.57 8.20 -1.88
C ILE A 9 6.54 7.11 -2.34
N LEU A 10 7.67 6.92 -1.64
CA LEU A 10 8.63 5.87 -1.96
C LEU A 10 8.00 4.47 -1.86
N ILE A 11 7.23 4.21 -0.80
CA ILE A 11 6.53 2.93 -0.62
C ILE A 11 5.54 2.72 -1.77
N LEU A 12 4.68 3.71 -2.07
CA LEU A 12 3.68 3.59 -3.13
C LEU A 12 4.31 3.39 -4.52
N ASN A 13 5.38 4.11 -4.83
CA ASN A 13 6.12 3.94 -6.08
C ASN A 13 6.72 2.54 -6.19
N THR A 14 7.29 2.02 -5.10
CA THR A 14 7.84 0.65 -5.08
C THR A 14 6.75 -0.39 -5.34
N LEU A 15 5.59 -0.27 -4.68
CA LEU A 15 4.47 -1.17 -4.90
C LEU A 15 3.94 -1.08 -6.33
N PHE A 16 3.87 0.12 -6.90
CA PHE A 16 3.42 0.33 -8.28
C PHE A 16 4.33 -0.36 -9.30
N VAL A 17 5.66 -0.25 -9.14
CA VAL A 17 6.62 -0.93 -10.01
C VAL A 17 6.44 -2.43 -9.93
N GLU A 18 6.37 -3.00 -8.72
CA GLU A 18 6.17 -4.44 -8.52
C GLU A 18 4.86 -4.95 -9.13
N MET A 19 3.77 -4.20 -8.98
CA MET A 19 2.48 -4.53 -9.61
C MET A 19 2.56 -4.50 -11.14
N SER A 20 3.23 -3.50 -11.68
CA SER A 20 3.38 -3.33 -13.13
C SER A 20 4.21 -4.46 -13.72
N GLU A 21 5.34 -4.80 -13.09
CA GLU A 21 6.18 -5.91 -13.51
C GLU A 21 5.45 -7.25 -13.44
N ALA A 22 4.67 -7.48 -12.39
CA ALA A 22 3.83 -8.68 -12.29
C ALA A 22 2.86 -8.75 -13.48
N LEU A 23 2.12 -7.67 -13.77
CA LEU A 23 1.14 -7.67 -14.86
C LEU A 23 1.76 -7.83 -16.25
N ILE A 24 2.93 -7.21 -16.50
CA ILE A 24 3.63 -7.28 -17.78
C ILE A 24 4.16 -8.69 -18.05
N ASN A 25 4.59 -9.40 -17.00
CA ASN A 25 5.14 -10.75 -17.12
C ASN A 25 4.07 -11.86 -17.19
N LYS A 26 2.81 -11.51 -17.48
CA LYS A 26 1.74 -12.50 -17.66
C LYS A 26 2.09 -13.46 -18.82
N PRO A 27 2.09 -14.79 -18.58
CA PRO A 27 2.36 -15.78 -19.62
C PRO A 27 1.32 -15.74 -20.75
N ALA A 28 1.70 -16.28 -21.91
CA ALA A 28 0.76 -16.51 -23.00
C ALA A 28 -0.39 -17.44 -22.54
N SER A 29 -1.61 -17.18 -23.01
CA SER A 29 -2.84 -17.83 -22.50
C SER A 29 -2.92 -19.34 -22.73
N GLN A 30 -2.03 -19.91 -23.55
CA GLN A 30 -2.06 -21.32 -23.95
C GLN A 30 -1.22 -22.24 -23.05
N ASP A 31 -0.34 -21.68 -22.20
CA ASP A 31 0.46 -22.47 -21.26
C ASP A 31 -0.21 -22.50 -19.88
N TYR A 32 -0.92 -23.60 -19.59
CA TYR A 32 -1.65 -23.76 -18.32
C TYR A 32 -0.72 -23.74 -17.09
N GLU A 33 0.42 -24.42 -17.17
CA GLU A 33 1.32 -24.56 -16.02
C GLU A 33 2.02 -23.23 -15.72
N ALA A 34 2.45 -22.51 -16.78
CA ALA A 34 3.00 -21.17 -16.62
C ALA A 34 1.95 -20.21 -16.03
N ASN A 35 0.69 -20.28 -16.48
CA ASN A 35 -0.39 -19.46 -15.92
C ASN A 35 -0.68 -19.79 -14.46
N ARG A 36 -0.65 -21.08 -14.06
CA ARG A 36 -0.81 -21.48 -12.66
C ARG A 36 0.28 -20.89 -11.78
N ILE A 37 1.55 -21.07 -12.18
CA ILE A 37 2.71 -20.54 -11.46
C ILE A 37 2.63 -19.01 -11.35
N TYR A 38 2.27 -18.35 -12.44
CA TYR A 38 2.05 -16.90 -12.48
C TYR A 38 0.99 -16.44 -11.46
N ILE A 39 -0.16 -17.11 -11.41
CA ILE A 39 -1.24 -16.77 -10.48
C ILE A 39 -0.78 -16.98 -9.03
N ASP A 40 -0.15 -18.11 -8.71
CA ASP A 40 0.33 -18.41 -7.37
C ASP A 40 1.35 -17.37 -6.88
N ASN A 41 2.27 -16.97 -7.76
CA ASN A 41 3.26 -15.95 -7.45
C ASN A 41 2.63 -14.56 -7.30
N THR A 42 1.71 -14.20 -8.20
CA THR A 42 0.98 -12.92 -8.11
C THR A 42 0.17 -12.84 -6.81
N TYR A 43 -0.48 -13.94 -6.40
CA TYR A 43 -1.28 -13.97 -5.18
C TYR A 43 -0.44 -13.75 -3.91
N LYS A 44 0.78 -14.29 -3.88
CA LYS A 44 1.75 -14.03 -2.79
C LYS A 44 2.13 -12.54 -2.74
N LEU A 45 2.29 -11.89 -3.89
CA LEU A 45 2.62 -10.46 -3.98
C LEU A 45 1.45 -9.57 -3.51
N ILE A 46 0.20 -9.95 -3.81
CA ILE A 46 -0.99 -9.19 -3.37
C ILE A 46 -0.99 -8.98 -1.85
N SER A 47 -0.67 -10.01 -1.07
CA SER A 47 -0.60 -9.90 0.39
C SER A 47 0.43 -8.86 0.86
N LYS A 48 1.58 -8.78 0.18
CA LYS A 48 2.62 -7.78 0.44
C LYS A 48 2.12 -6.37 0.09
N TRP A 49 1.46 -6.23 -1.06
CA TRP A 49 0.89 -4.95 -1.50
C TRP A 49 -0.15 -4.40 -0.54
N VAL A 50 -1.07 -5.25 -0.07
CA VAL A 50 -2.09 -4.88 0.92
C VAL A 50 -1.44 -4.36 2.20
N LYS A 51 -0.38 -5.03 2.69
CA LYS A 51 0.36 -4.59 3.88
C LYS A 51 1.04 -3.24 3.65
N GLY A 52 1.71 -3.04 2.53
CA GLY A 52 2.38 -1.78 2.20
C GLY A 52 1.40 -0.61 2.10
N VAL A 53 0.27 -0.80 1.42
CA VAL A 53 -0.80 0.22 1.37
C VAL A 53 -1.38 0.50 2.75
N SER A 54 -1.58 -0.53 3.58
CA SER A 54 -2.10 -0.36 4.94
C SER A 54 -1.14 0.43 5.83
N GLN A 55 0.17 0.18 5.71
CA GLN A 55 1.20 0.95 6.40
C GLN A 55 1.16 2.43 6.01
N VAL A 56 1.08 2.73 4.71
CA VAL A 56 0.97 4.12 4.23
C VAL A 56 -0.29 4.78 4.78
N LYS A 57 -1.45 4.09 4.74
CA LYS A 57 -2.69 4.61 5.32
C LYS A 57 -2.57 4.90 6.82
N GLN A 58 -1.88 4.06 7.57
CA GLN A 58 -1.64 4.28 8.99
C GLN A 58 -0.76 5.50 9.24
N GLN A 59 0.36 5.62 8.50
CA GLN A 59 1.27 6.78 8.61
C GLN A 59 0.57 8.10 8.32
N LEU A 60 -0.32 8.11 7.31
CA LEU A 60 -1.13 9.29 7.00
C LEU A 60 -2.15 9.61 8.11
N LYS A 61 -2.81 8.60 8.69
CA LYS A 61 -3.75 8.78 9.81
C LYS A 61 -3.09 9.33 11.07
N GLU A 62 -1.89 8.88 11.39
CA GLU A 62 -1.12 9.38 12.54
C GLU A 62 -0.77 10.87 12.42
N ARG A 63 -0.78 11.41 11.19
CA ARG A 63 -0.55 12.83 10.90
C ARG A 63 -1.85 13.64 10.79
N GLU A 64 -3.02 13.00 10.77
CA GLU A 64 -4.28 13.72 10.86
C GLU A 64 -4.37 14.33 12.27
N PRO A 65 -4.53 15.67 12.39
CA PRO A 65 -4.74 16.28 13.69
C PRO A 65 -5.96 15.65 14.35
N SER A 66 -5.83 15.24 15.62
CA SER A 66 -6.94 14.64 16.34
C SER A 66 -8.14 15.57 16.31
N THR A 67 -9.24 15.14 15.69
CA THR A 67 -10.53 15.85 15.72
C THR A 67 -11.20 15.83 17.10
N VAL A 68 -10.54 15.26 18.11
CA VAL A 68 -10.97 15.32 19.50
C VAL A 68 -10.70 16.73 20.04
N LEU A 69 -11.67 17.62 19.84
CA LEU A 69 -11.88 18.77 20.72
C LEU A 69 -12.18 18.21 22.11
N THR A 70 -11.17 18.08 22.97
CA THR A 70 -11.40 17.93 24.42
C THR A 70 -11.90 19.28 24.94
N ALA A 71 -13.17 19.56 24.68
CA ALA A 71 -13.91 20.64 25.30
C ALA A 71 -14.23 20.26 26.76
N ASP A 72 -13.22 20.13 27.62
CA ASP A 72 -13.44 19.94 29.07
C ASP A 72 -12.18 20.23 29.91
N ASN A 73 -11.54 21.38 29.71
CA ASN A 73 -10.51 21.88 30.64
C ASN A 73 -10.58 23.41 30.77
N ARG A 74 -11.73 23.92 31.22
CA ARG A 74 -11.79 25.25 31.85
C ARG A 74 -12.22 25.06 33.30
N PRO A 75 -11.45 25.52 34.30
CA PRO A 75 -11.87 25.44 35.69
C PRO A 75 -13.11 26.32 35.87
N ALA A 76 -14.15 25.77 36.49
CA ALA A 76 -15.28 26.54 37.00
C ALA A 76 -14.91 27.20 38.33
#